data_AF-A0A2E3XRF8-F1
#
_entry.id   AF-A0A2E3XRF8-F1
#
_cell.length_a   1.000
_cell.length_b   1.000
_cell.length_c   1.000
_cell.angle_alpha   90.00
_cell.angle_beta   90.00
_cell.angle_gamma   90.00
#
_symmetry.space_group_name_H-M   'P 1'
#
loop_
_entity.id
_entity.type
_entity.pdbx_description
1 polymer ?
#
loop_
_entity_poly.entity_id
_entity_poly.type
_entity_poly.pdbx_seq_one_letter_code
_entity_poly.pdbx_strand_id
1 'polypeptide(L)'
;MIRFLIHYGLHFVAPYFIATLYAKHSIQEKYRVYVLFLASMLVDLDHLVSDPVFDPHRLSVGHHFLHSYYALTLYAFALFYKRTRLLAFALIFHMFSDIMDYLLYLIGL
;
A
#
# COMPACT_ATOMS: atom_id res chain seq x y z
N MET A 1 -16.08 11.51 3.40
CA MET A 1 -16.65 10.42 2.56
C MET A 1 -15.82 10.17 1.32
N ILE A 2 -15.42 11.22 0.59
CA ILE A 2 -14.54 11.10 -0.58
C ILE A 2 -13.18 10.50 -0.19
N ARG A 3 -12.55 10.99 0.88
CA ARG A 3 -11.31 10.42 1.42
C ARG A 3 -11.40 8.92 1.66
N PHE A 4 -12.44 8.45 2.35
CA PHE A 4 -12.69 7.02 2.59
C PHE A 4 -12.77 6.23 1.28
N LEU A 5 -13.55 6.70 0.31
CA LEU A 5 -13.69 6.02 -0.99
C LEU A 5 -12.36 5.96 -1.75
N ILE A 6 -11.55 7.02 -1.67
CA ILE A 6 -10.24 7.04 -2.31
C ILE A 6 -9.28 6.10 -1.59
N HIS A 7 -9.17 6.16 -0.26
CA HIS A 7 -8.26 5.32 0.51
C HIS A 7 -8.55 3.83 0.32
N TYR A 8 -9.77 3.38 0.57
CA TYR A 8 -10.15 1.98 0.36
C TYR A 8 -10.22 1.61 -1.13
N GLY A 9 -10.52 2.56 -2.01
CA GLY A 9 -10.42 2.37 -3.45
C GLY A 9 -8.98 2.09 -3.89
N LEU A 10 -8.00 2.80 -3.34
CA LEU A 10 -6.59 2.58 -3.62
C LEU A 10 -6.09 1.28 -2.99
N HIS A 11 -6.55 0.87 -1.81
CA HIS A 11 -6.09 -0.38 -1.19
C HIS A 11 -6.73 -1.65 -1.78
N PHE A 12 -7.96 -1.58 -2.31
CA PHE A 12 -8.70 -2.77 -2.75
C PHE A 12 -9.07 -2.76 -4.24
N VAL A 13 -9.51 -1.63 -4.78
CA VAL A 13 -10.02 -1.55 -6.16
C VAL A 13 -8.89 -1.31 -7.16
N ALA A 14 -7.97 -0.38 -6.88
CA ALA A 14 -6.84 -0.09 -7.76
C ALA A 14 -5.92 -1.31 -7.96
N PRO A 15 -5.63 -2.16 -6.95
CA PRO A 15 -4.85 -3.38 -7.15
C PRO A 15 -5.48 -4.39 -8.10
N TYR A 16 -6.82 -4.46 -8.13
CA TYR A 16 -7.52 -5.29 -9.10
C TYR A 16 -7.21 -4.80 -10.53
N PHE A 17 -7.34 -3.50 -10.77
CA PHE A 17 -7.00 -2.92 -12.07
C PHE A 17 -5.51 -3.11 -12.42
N ILE A 18 -4.60 -2.86 -11.48
CA ILE A 18 -3.15 -3.10 -11.65
C ILE A 18 -2.89 -4.57 -12.04
N ALA A 19 -3.50 -5.52 -11.34
CA ALA A 19 -3.36 -6.94 -11.64
C ALA A 19 -3.84 -7.27 -13.07
N THR A 20 -4.97 -6.69 -13.49
CA THR A 20 -5.49 -6.89 -14.86
C THR A 20 -4.61 -6.29 -15.95
N LEU A 21 -3.92 -5.18 -15.67
CA LEU A 21 -2.99 -4.54 -16.61
C LEU A 21 -1.63 -5.25 -16.65
N TYR A 22 -1.18 -5.80 -15.52
CA TYR A 22 0.12 -6.46 -15.38
C TYR A 22 0.15 -7.84 -16.06
N ALA A 23 -0.91 -8.64 -15.90
CA ALA A 23 -0.97 -10.01 -16.44
C ALA A 23 -1.90 -10.08 -17.66
N LYS A 24 -1.31 -10.12 -18.86
CA LYS A 24 -2.07 -10.09 -20.13
C LYS A 24 -2.78 -11.40 -20.49
N HIS A 25 -2.32 -12.56 -20.01
CA HIS A 25 -2.70 -13.84 -20.66
C HIS A 25 -3.35 -14.91 -19.77
N SER A 26 -3.28 -14.82 -18.43
CA SER A 26 -3.85 -15.84 -17.55
C SER A 26 -4.62 -15.24 -16.36
N ILE A 27 -5.81 -15.78 -16.08
CA ILE A 27 -6.59 -15.44 -14.90
C ILE A 27 -5.85 -15.80 -13.61
N GLN A 28 -5.07 -16.87 -13.62
CA GLN A 28 -4.26 -17.29 -12.48
C GLN A 28 -3.16 -16.28 -12.15
N GLU A 29 -2.53 -15.67 -13.15
CA GLU A 29 -1.54 -14.62 -12.94
C GLU A 29 -2.16 -13.36 -12.35
N LYS A 30 -3.31 -12.91 -12.90
CA LYS A 30 -4.07 -11.76 -12.35
C LYS A 30 -4.41 -11.99 -10.88
N TYR A 31 -4.91 -13.17 -10.55
CA TYR A 31 -5.24 -13.53 -9.18
C TYR A 31 -4.01 -13.49 -8.25
N ARG A 32 -2.87 -14.04 -8.69
CA ARG A 32 -1.62 -14.00 -7.92
C ARG A 32 -1.15 -12.56 -7.66
N VAL A 33 -1.20 -11.69 -8.66
CA VAL A 33 -0.83 -10.27 -8.48
C VAL A 33 -1.78 -9.61 -7.49
N TYR A 34 -3.09 -9.77 -7.67
CA TYR A 34 -4.09 -9.16 -6.79
C TYR A 34 -3.95 -9.62 -5.33
N VAL A 35 -3.79 -10.93 -5.10
CA VAL A 35 -3.57 -11.48 -3.74
C VAL A 35 -2.30 -10.95 -3.13
N LEU A 36 -1.24 -10.76 -3.91
CA LEU A 36 0.03 -10.23 -3.40
C LEU A 36 -0.09 -8.74 -3.02
N PHE A 37 -0.94 -7.97 -3.71
CA PHE A 37 -1.33 -6.63 -3.25
C PHE A 37 -2.18 -6.67 -1.98
N LEU A 38 -3.18 -7.56 -1.89
CA LEU A 38 -3.93 -7.70 -0.64
C LEU A 38 -3.04 -8.13 0.53
N ALA A 39 -2.01 -8.93 0.26
CA ALA A 39 -1.05 -9.34 1.26
C ALA A 39 -0.15 -8.19 1.73
N SER A 40 0.03 -7.11 0.94
CA SER A 40 0.80 -5.95 1.40
C SER A 40 0.10 -5.23 2.56
N MET A 41 -1.22 -5.37 2.70
CA MET A 41 -1.98 -4.82 3.85
C MET A 41 -1.49 -5.37 5.20
N LEU A 42 -0.78 -6.52 5.21
CA LEU A 42 -0.18 -7.05 6.44
C LEU A 42 0.89 -6.14 7.04
N VAL A 43 1.42 -5.17 6.28
CA VAL A 43 2.31 -4.14 6.82
C VAL A 43 1.62 -3.28 7.88
N ASP A 44 0.30 -3.07 7.79
CA ASP A 44 -0.48 -2.30 8.76
C ASP A 44 -0.50 -2.93 10.16
N LEU A 45 -0.06 -4.19 10.31
CA LEU A 45 0.07 -4.81 11.63
C LEU A 45 1.07 -4.06 12.52
N ASP A 46 1.97 -3.25 11.97
CA ASP A 46 2.87 -2.40 12.75
C ASP A 46 2.13 -1.22 13.46
N HIS A 47 0.91 -0.89 13.06
CA HIS A 47 0.06 0.08 13.75
C HIS A 47 -0.33 -0.37 15.16
N LEU A 48 -0.39 -1.69 15.40
CA LEU A 48 -0.72 -2.25 16.71
C LEU A 48 0.29 -1.86 17.81
N VAL A 49 1.47 -1.37 17.43
CA VAL A 49 2.52 -0.91 18.34
C VAL A 49 2.34 0.56 18.74
N SER A 50 1.47 1.31 18.05
CA SER A 50 1.25 2.74 18.32
C SER A 50 0.13 2.99 19.34
N ASP A 51 0.25 4.09 20.09
CA ASP A 51 -0.79 4.61 20.97
C ASP A 51 -1.13 6.07 20.58
N PRO A 52 -2.35 6.37 20.07
CA PRO A 52 -3.43 5.42 19.81
C PRO A 52 -3.16 4.56 18.57
N VAL A 53 -3.71 3.34 18.57
CA VAL A 53 -3.59 2.40 17.45
C VAL A 53 -4.17 3.01 16.17
N PHE A 54 -5.38 3.57 16.26
CA PHE A 54 -6.04 4.28 15.16
C PHE A 54 -6.03 5.78 15.40
N ASP A 55 -5.39 6.53 14.49
CA ASP A 55 -5.41 7.99 14.46
C ASP A 55 -5.69 8.46 13.02
N PRO A 56 -6.86 9.04 12.75
CA PRO A 56 -7.23 9.48 11.40
C PRO A 56 -6.49 10.75 10.94
N HIS A 57 -5.71 11.38 11.81
CA HIS A 57 -4.96 12.63 11.55
C HIS A 57 -3.45 12.42 11.50
N ARG A 58 -2.99 11.17 11.61
CA ARG A 58 -1.58 10.82 11.57
C ARG A 58 -1.13 10.47 10.15
N LEU A 59 0.05 10.96 9.78
CA LEU A 59 0.76 10.45 8.61
C LEU A 59 1.42 9.12 8.99
N SER A 60 0.90 8.00 8.48
CA SER A 60 1.44 6.65 8.77
C SER A 60 2.90 6.51 8.32
N VAL A 61 3.21 7.01 7.11
CA VAL A 61 4.56 6.93 6.52
C VAL A 61 5.53 7.84 7.28
N GLY A 62 6.59 7.22 7.82
CA GLY A 62 7.56 7.86 8.69
C GLY A 62 7.25 7.72 10.19
N HIS A 63 6.06 7.23 10.56
CA HIS A 63 5.67 7.02 11.96
C HIS A 63 5.84 5.58 12.42
N HIS A 64 5.34 4.61 11.65
CA HIS A 64 5.38 3.18 12.02
C HIS A 64 6.65 2.48 11.48
N PHE A 65 7.00 1.33 12.05
CA PHE A 65 8.26 0.64 11.76
C PHE A 65 8.37 0.17 10.29
N LEU A 66 7.35 -0.53 9.78
CA LEU A 66 7.25 -0.99 8.39
C LEU A 66 6.79 0.11 7.42
N HIS A 67 6.28 1.21 7.97
CA HIS A 67 6.01 2.46 7.25
C HIS A 67 7.16 3.48 7.31
N SER A 68 8.29 3.12 7.89
CA SER A 68 9.42 4.04 8.05
C SER A 68 10.08 4.39 6.72
N TYR A 69 10.77 5.53 6.65
CA TYR A 69 11.55 5.89 5.46
C TYR A 69 12.66 4.87 5.15
N TYR A 70 13.17 4.17 6.17
CA TYR A 70 14.10 3.06 6.00
C TYR A 70 13.44 1.87 5.31
N ALA A 71 12.23 1.49 5.75
CA ALA A 71 11.44 0.43 5.11
C ALA A 71 11.09 0.79 3.67
N LEU A 72 10.63 2.02 3.41
CA LEU A 72 10.33 2.52 2.06
C LEU A 72 11.57 2.46 1.15
N THR A 73 12.74 2.85 1.66
CA THR A 73 14.01 2.75 0.94
C THR A 73 14.35 1.30 0.59
N LEU A 74 14.16 0.37 1.54
CA LEU A 74 14.34 -1.06 1.29
C LEU A 74 13.38 -1.57 0.22
N TYR A 75 12.10 -1.19 0.26
CA TYR A 75 11.13 -1.56 -0.76
C TYR A 75 11.54 -1.01 -2.14
N ALA A 76 12.01 0.23 -2.21
CA ALA A 76 12.51 0.83 -3.44
C ALA A 76 13.71 0.04 -4.01
N PHE A 77 14.68 -0.35 -3.18
CA PHE A 77 15.78 -1.22 -3.60
C PHE A 77 15.31 -2.62 -4.04
N ALA A 78 14.29 -3.17 -3.38
CA ALA A 78 13.73 -4.47 -3.72
C ALA A 78 13.05 -4.50 -5.11
N LEU A 79 12.74 -3.35 -5.72
CA LEU A 79 12.26 -3.26 -7.11
C LEU A 79 13.29 -3.75 -8.14
N PHE A 80 14.58 -3.59 -7.86
CA PHE A 80 15.64 -3.97 -8.80
C PHE A 80 15.76 -5.50 -8.96
N TYR A 81 15.35 -6.27 -7.96
CA TYR A 81 15.45 -7.72 -7.95
C TYR A 81 14.18 -8.40 -8.48
N LYS A 82 14.31 -9.20 -9.55
CA LYS A 82 13.16 -9.83 -10.25
C LYS A 82 12.23 -10.63 -9.33
N ARG A 83 12.77 -11.28 -8.30
CA ARG A 83 12.00 -12.14 -7.36
C ARG A 83 11.12 -11.34 -6.40
N THR A 84 11.58 -10.17 -5.97
CA THR A 84 10.88 -9.33 -4.99
C THR A 84 10.13 -8.16 -5.61
N ARG A 85 10.40 -7.85 -6.89
CA ARG A 85 9.89 -6.67 -7.58
C ARG A 85 8.39 -6.47 -7.43
N LEU A 86 7.59 -7.52 -7.57
CA LEU A 86 6.14 -7.41 -7.48
C LEU A 86 5.68 -7.08 -6.05
N LEU A 87 6.28 -7.72 -5.05
CA LEU A 87 6.00 -7.45 -3.64
C LEU A 87 6.44 -6.04 -3.24
N ALA A 88 7.64 -5.64 -3.67
CA ALA A 88 8.14 -4.29 -3.50
C ALA A 88 7.21 -3.24 -4.11
N PHE A 89 6.69 -3.49 -5.30
CA PHE A 89 5.73 -2.61 -5.95
C PHE A 89 4.41 -2.51 -5.18
N ALA A 90 3.88 -3.65 -4.70
CA ALA A 90 2.68 -3.66 -3.86
C ALA A 90 2.88 -2.88 -2.55
N LEU A 91 4.00 -3.08 -1.86
CA LEU A 91 4.35 -2.36 -0.63
C LEU A 91 4.51 -0.86 -0.87
N ILE A 92 5.18 -0.45 -1.95
CA ILE A 92 5.31 0.99 -2.30
C ILE A 92 3.95 1.58 -2.64
N PHE A 93 3.09 0.84 -3.35
CA PHE A 93 1.75 1.29 -3.67
C PHE A 93 0.87 1.43 -2.41
N HIS A 94 1.02 0.54 -1.43
CA HIS A 94 0.42 0.67 -0.10
C HIS A 94 0.84 1.97 0.58
N MET A 95 2.15 2.24 0.66
CA MET A 95 2.69 3.49 1.23
C MET A 95 2.15 4.73 0.51
N PHE A 96 2.02 4.64 -0.82
CA PHE A 96 1.42 5.70 -1.62
C PHE A 96 -0.05 5.93 -1.22
N SER A 97 -0.85 4.88 -1.06
CA SER A 97 -2.25 4.98 -0.61
C SER A 97 -2.38 5.68 0.74
N ASP A 98 -1.50 5.39 1.69
CA ASP A 98 -1.53 6.02 3.02
C ASP A 98 -1.08 7.48 2.99
N ILE A 99 -0.09 7.82 2.16
CA ILE A 99 0.28 9.22 1.92
C ILE A 99 -0.90 9.97 1.29
N MET A 100 -1.58 9.38 0.30
CA MET A 100 -2.75 10.00 -0.32
C MET A 100 -3.86 10.27 0.71
N ASP A 101 -4.12 9.33 1.61
CA ASP A 101 -5.11 9.52 2.67
C ASP A 101 -4.80 10.74 3.55
N TYR A 102 -3.54 10.91 3.95
CA TYR A 102 -3.10 12.08 4.71
C TYR A 102 -3.16 13.38 3.91
N LEU A 103 -2.75 13.37 2.63
CA LEU A 103 -2.82 14.56 1.78
C LEU A 103 -4.28 15.02 1.56
N LEU A 104 -5.21 14.08 1.39
CA LEU A 104 -6.63 14.36 1.28
C LEU A 104 -7.18 14.98 2.57
N TYR A 105 -6.73 14.48 3.73
CA TYR A 105 -7.04 15.09 5.03
C TYR A 105 -6.55 16.55 5.12
N LEU A 106 -5.30 16.83 4.71
CA LEU A 106 -4.74 18.19 4.75
C LEU A 106 -5.52 19.20 3.90
N ILE A 107 -6.15 18.77 2.82
CA ILE A 107 -6.98 19.63 1.97
C ILE A 107 -8.47 19.62 2.35
N GLY A 108 -8.83 18.97 3.46
CA GLY A 108 -10.18 19.02 4.05
C GLY A 108 -11.20 18.06 3.42
N LEU A 109 -10.77 16.94 2.82
CA LEU A 109 -11.64 15.91 2.21
C LEU A 109 -11.97 14.70 3.11
#